data_AF-A0A0X3BP72-F1
#
_entry.id   AF-A0A0X3BP72-F1
#
_cell.length_a   1.000
_cell.length_b   1.000
_cell.length_c   1.000
_cell.angle_alpha   90.00
_cell.angle_beta   90.00
_cell.angle_gamma   90.00
#
_symmetry.space_group_name_H-M   'P 1'
#
loop_
_entity.id
_entity.type
_entity.pdbx_description
1 polymer ?
#
loop_
_entity_poly.entity_id
_entity_poly.type
_entity_poly.pdbx_seq_one_letter_code
_entity_poly.pdbx_strand_id
1 'polypeptide(L)'
;MFVACHLFIGLVLGLAIADRLDDRRFIGFSALGAVLPDLLDKPVGHILLAESLNSGRIIGHGLLFLALLLIVGVALRRRRGSFVLLAVAAGVASHQVLDAMWAMPVTWYFPLLGPYEPGEFTGYFGNASWERYPHSQSGYFSSHQPP
;
A
#
# COMPACT_ATOMS: atom_id res chain seq x y z
N MET A 1 -2.94 -8.38 -1.98
CA MET A 1 -2.90 -7.46 -3.14
C MET A 1 -2.53 -8.22 -4.42
N PHE A 2 -3.16 -7.96 -5.58
CA PHE A 2 -2.70 -8.52 -6.86
C PHE A 2 -1.58 -7.64 -7.45
N VAL A 3 -0.32 -8.00 -7.20
CA VAL A 3 0.87 -7.25 -7.67
C VAL A 3 0.85 -7.01 -9.18
N ALA A 4 0.41 -7.99 -9.97
CA ALA A 4 0.32 -7.87 -11.42
C ALA A 4 -0.65 -6.74 -11.87
N CYS A 5 -1.77 -6.56 -11.16
CA CYS A 5 -2.72 -5.48 -11.47
C CYS A 5 -2.07 -4.10 -11.23
N HIS A 6 -1.36 -3.96 -10.11
CA HIS A 6 -0.68 -2.73 -9.75
C HIS A 6 0.43 -2.38 -10.73
N LEU A 7 1.26 -3.37 -11.09
CA LEU A 7 2.31 -3.20 -12.09
C LEU A 7 1.72 -2.79 -13.45
N PHE A 8 0.63 -3.43 -13.87
CA PHE A 8 -0.04 -3.10 -15.13
C PHE A 8 -0.57 -1.67 -15.14
N ILE A 9 -1.27 -1.25 -14.09
CA ILE A 9 -1.76 0.14 -14.00
C ILE A 9 -0.60 1.14 -13.92
N GLY A 10 0.47 0.82 -13.20
CA GLY A 10 1.69 1.63 -13.17
C GLY A 10 2.33 1.81 -14.55
N LEU A 11 2.36 0.76 -15.36
CA LEU A 11 2.85 0.79 -16.75
C LEU A 11 1.94 1.63 -17.65
N VAL A 12 0.62 1.45 -17.58
CA VAL A 12 -0.35 2.22 -18.38
C VAL A 12 -0.29 3.71 -18.04
N LEU A 13 -0.24 4.04 -16.74
CA LEU A 13 -0.06 5.42 -16.28
C LEU A 13 1.26 5.99 -16.78
N GLY A 14 2.32 5.19 -16.68
CA GLY A 14 3.65 5.54 -17.14
C GLY A 14 3.69 5.85 -18.63
N LEU A 15 3.04 5.04 -19.47
CA LEU A 15 2.89 5.26 -20.91
C LEU A 15 2.13 6.54 -21.22
N ALA A 16 0.97 6.73 -20.58
CA ALA A 16 0.11 7.89 -20.81
C ALA A 16 0.78 9.24 -20.45
N ILE A 17 1.75 9.21 -19.54
CA ILE A 17 2.52 10.40 -19.13
C ILE A 17 3.83 10.52 -19.91
N ALA A 18 4.50 9.40 -20.21
CA ALA A 18 5.73 9.39 -21.01
C ALA A 18 5.54 10.03 -22.38
N ASP A 19 4.39 9.78 -23.03
CA ASP A 19 4.04 10.40 -24.32
C ASP A 19 3.92 11.93 -24.23
N ARG A 20 3.60 12.47 -23.04
CA ARG A 20 3.51 13.93 -22.82
C ARG A 20 4.83 14.57 -22.40
N LEU A 21 5.71 13.80 -21.78
CA LEU A 21 7.01 14.28 -21.27
C LEU A 21 8.18 13.94 -22.20
N ASP A 22 7.93 13.20 -23.27
CA ASP A 22 8.92 12.65 -24.22
C ASP A 22 10.07 11.90 -23.51
N ASP A 23 9.77 11.29 -22.36
CA ASP A 23 10.74 10.58 -21.53
C ASP A 23 10.23 9.18 -21.18
N ARG A 24 10.70 8.19 -21.94
CA ARG A 24 10.32 6.77 -21.78
C ARG A 24 10.76 6.18 -20.44
N ARG A 25 11.71 6.80 -19.72
CA ARG A 25 12.12 6.34 -18.39
C ARG A 25 10.97 6.44 -17.39
N PHE A 26 10.03 7.35 -17.63
CA PHE A 26 8.85 7.54 -16.79
C PHE A 26 8.04 6.24 -16.66
N ILE A 27 7.95 5.45 -17.74
CA ILE A 27 7.21 4.18 -17.77
C ILE A 27 7.74 3.21 -16.71
N GLY A 28 9.05 2.97 -16.73
CA GLY A 28 9.69 2.03 -15.80
C GLY A 28 9.62 2.51 -14.35
N PHE A 29 9.85 3.79 -14.11
CA PHE A 29 9.80 4.35 -12.75
C PHE A 29 8.40 4.41 -12.16
N SER A 30 7.36 4.63 -12.97
CA SER A 30 5.97 4.51 -12.53
C SER A 30 5.56 3.07 -12.26
N ALA A 31 6.00 2.10 -13.07
CA ALA A 31 5.78 0.69 -12.79
C ALA A 31 6.45 0.25 -11.48
N LEU A 32 7.70 0.69 -11.25
CA LEU A 32 8.42 0.46 -10.00
C LEU A 32 7.70 1.11 -8.81
N GLY A 33 7.27 2.36 -8.95
CA GLY A 33 6.51 3.07 -7.92
C GLY A 33 5.19 2.36 -7.57
N ALA A 34 4.53 1.72 -8.55
CA ALA A 34 3.27 1.02 -8.34
C ALA A 34 3.39 -0.29 -7.57
N VAL A 35 4.59 -0.84 -7.36
CA VAL A 35 4.80 -2.03 -6.51
C VAL A 35 5.61 -1.71 -5.24
N LEU A 36 6.16 -0.49 -5.17
CA LEU A 36 7.05 -0.06 -4.10
C LEU A 36 6.39 -0.05 -2.70
N PRO A 37 5.15 0.43 -2.50
CA PRO A 37 4.53 0.46 -1.17
C PRO A 37 4.45 -0.92 -0.53
N ASP A 38 4.02 -1.90 -1.31
CA ASP A 38 3.92 -3.30 -0.91
C ASP A 38 5.30 -3.91 -0.61
N LEU A 39 6.30 -3.62 -1.44
CA LEU A 39 7.67 -4.12 -1.25
C LEU A 39 8.34 -3.49 -0.03
N LEU A 40 7.96 -2.27 0.38
CA LEU A 40 8.46 -1.64 1.59
C LEU A 40 7.73 -2.17 2.82
N ASP A 41 6.40 -2.15 2.82
CA ASP A 41 5.62 -2.39 4.05
C ASP A 41 5.67 -3.83 4.52
N LYS A 42 5.79 -4.80 3.62
CA LYS A 42 5.84 -6.22 4.00
C LYS A 42 7.14 -6.63 4.70
N PRO A 43 8.36 -6.39 4.18
CA PRO A 43 9.59 -6.70 4.92
C PRO A 43 9.73 -5.85 6.19
N VAL A 44 9.30 -4.58 6.17
CA VAL A 44 9.31 -3.73 7.38
C VAL A 44 8.38 -4.31 8.45
N GLY A 45 7.19 -4.78 8.07
CA GLY A 45 6.26 -5.46 8.98
C GLY A 45 6.84 -6.76 9.54
N HIS A 46 7.54 -7.55 8.72
CA HIS A 46 8.17 -8.80 9.14
C HIS A 46 9.40 -8.60 10.04
N ILE A 47 10.23 -7.57 9.79
CA ILE A 47 11.51 -7.38 10.50
C ILE A 47 11.33 -6.57 11.79
N LEU A 48 10.46 -5.56 11.81
CA LEU A 48 10.36 -4.64 12.94
C LEU A 48 9.28 -4.99 13.96
N LEU A 49 8.22 -5.73 13.59
CA LEU A 49 6.94 -5.64 14.31
C LEU A 49 6.14 -6.96 14.43
N ALA A 50 6.79 -8.12 14.40
CA ALA A 50 6.14 -9.43 14.59
C ALA A 50 5.33 -9.56 15.89
N GLU A 51 5.58 -8.70 16.90
CA GLU A 51 4.91 -8.73 18.21
C GLU A 51 3.93 -7.57 18.49
N SER A 52 3.93 -6.46 17.72
CA SER A 52 3.14 -5.27 18.12
C SER A 52 2.34 -4.56 17.03
N LEU A 53 2.64 -4.73 15.74
CA LEU A 53 1.88 -4.10 14.65
C LEU A 53 1.69 -5.11 13.51
N ASN A 54 0.76 -6.04 13.69
CA ASN A 54 0.40 -7.05 12.70
C ASN A 54 -0.39 -6.44 11.53
N SER A 55 0.26 -5.64 10.70
CA SER A 55 -0.36 -5.11 9.50
C SER A 55 0.66 -4.72 8.45
N GLY A 56 0.54 -5.31 7.26
CA GLY A 56 1.44 -5.08 6.13
C GLY A 56 1.25 -3.75 5.41
N ARG A 57 0.71 -2.71 6.07
CA ARG A 57 0.36 -1.40 5.48
C ARG A 57 0.77 -0.26 6.43
N ILE A 58 2.05 0.09 6.45
CA ILE A 58 2.64 0.90 7.54
C ILE A 58 3.08 2.27 7.02
N ILE A 59 4.19 2.35 6.29
CA ILE A 59 4.80 3.63 5.90
C ILE A 59 4.61 3.87 4.40
N GLY A 60 4.82 2.85 3.56
CA GLY A 60 4.68 2.91 2.11
C GLY A 60 3.27 3.25 1.65
N HIS A 61 2.26 2.79 2.39
CA HIS A 61 0.85 3.11 2.13
C HIS A 61 0.38 4.46 2.74
N GLY A 62 1.23 5.16 3.48
CA GLY A 62 0.88 6.44 4.10
C GLY A 62 0.89 7.61 3.09
N LEU A 63 -0.02 8.57 3.30
CA LEU A 63 -0.01 9.85 2.59
C LEU A 63 1.29 10.62 2.81
N LEU A 64 1.92 10.49 3.98
CA LEU A 64 3.21 11.13 4.26
C LEU A 64 4.31 10.64 3.33
N PHE A 65 4.33 9.35 3.01
CA PHE A 65 5.30 8.79 2.07
C PHE A 65 5.08 9.34 0.65
N LEU A 66 3.82 9.36 0.19
CA LEU A 66 3.47 9.96 -1.10
C LEU A 66 3.79 11.46 -1.14
N ALA A 67 3.46 12.21 -0.08
CA ALA A 67 3.73 13.64 0.01
C ALA A 67 5.24 13.92 -0.02
N LEU A 68 6.06 13.14 0.68
CA LEU A 68 7.51 13.28 0.66
C LEU A 68 8.07 13.03 -0.75
N LEU A 69 7.63 11.97 -1.42
CA LEU A 69 8.04 11.68 -2.81
C LEU A 69 7.68 12.83 -3.75
N LEU A 70 6.49 13.41 -3.60
CA LEU A 70 6.05 14.57 -4.40
C LEU A 70 6.88 15.82 -4.10
N ILE A 71 7.10 16.16 -2.83
CA ILE A 71 7.87 17.35 -2.44
C ILE A 71 9.31 17.24 -2.94
N VAL A 72 9.97 16.11 -2.67
CA VAL A 72 11.35 15.87 -3.12
C VAL A 72 11.40 15.77 -4.65
N GLY A 73 10.40 15.17 -5.28
CA GLY A 73 10.32 15.03 -6.73
C GLY A 73 10.16 16.37 -7.45
N VAL A 74 9.30 17.26 -6.94
CA VAL A 74 9.15 18.62 -7.46
C VAL A 74 10.44 19.42 -7.23
N ALA A 75 11.04 19.32 -6.05
CA ALA A 75 12.30 20.00 -5.75
C ALA A 75 13.43 19.53 -6.68
N LEU A 76 13.55 18.22 -6.92
CA LEU A 76 14.57 17.63 -7.79
C LEU A 76 14.32 17.97 -9.25
N ARG A 77 13.06 17.99 -9.70
CA ARG A 77 12.70 18.46 -11.04
C ARG A 77 13.11 19.90 -11.25
N ARG A 78 12.84 20.78 -10.28
CA ARG A 78 13.21 22.21 -10.36
C ARG A 78 14.73 22.43 -10.35
N ARG A 79 15.49 21.62 -9.60
CA ARG A 79 16.94 21.78 -9.47
C ARG A 79 17.77 21.07 -10.54
N ARG A 80 17.33 19.90 -11.00
CA ARG A 80 18.11 19.00 -11.87
C ARG A 80 17.38 18.55 -13.13
N GLY A 81 16.14 18.99 -13.35
CA GLY A 81 15.32 18.58 -14.50
C GLY A 81 14.87 17.12 -14.48
N SER A 82 15.10 16.38 -13.40
CA SER A 82 14.79 14.94 -13.32
C SER A 82 13.33 14.70 -12.94
N PHE A 83 12.63 13.89 -13.74
CA PHE A 83 11.25 13.46 -13.51
C PHE A 83 11.15 12.10 -12.80
N VAL A 84 12.27 11.44 -12.55
CA VAL A 84 12.34 10.07 -12.03
C VAL A 84 11.50 9.91 -10.75
N LEU A 85 11.69 10.80 -9.79
CA LEU A 85 11.01 10.68 -8.50
C LEU A 85 9.52 11.04 -8.58
N LEU A 86 9.13 11.89 -9.54
CA LEU A 86 7.72 12.17 -9.84
C LEU A 86 7.04 10.98 -10.51
N ALA A 87 7.77 10.24 -11.37
CA ALA A 87 7.29 9.01 -11.97
C ALA A 87 7.04 7.93 -10.91
N VAL A 88 7.98 7.78 -9.95
CA VAL A 88 7.80 6.89 -8.79
C VAL A 88 6.60 7.34 -7.96
N ALA A 89 6.47 8.64 -7.66
CA ALA A 89 5.33 9.17 -6.92
C ALA A 89 3.98 8.89 -7.62
N ALA A 90 3.94 9.00 -8.95
CA ALA A 90 2.75 8.69 -9.74
C ALA A 90 2.37 7.19 -9.64
N GLY A 91 3.36 6.29 -9.65
CA GLY A 91 3.15 4.87 -9.41
C GLY A 91 2.64 4.57 -7.99
N VAL A 92 3.24 5.20 -6.97
CA VAL A 92 2.78 5.06 -5.58
C VAL A 92 1.34 5.58 -5.42
N ALA A 93 0.99 6.69 -6.09
CA ALA A 93 -0.36 7.22 -6.07
C ALA A 93 -1.37 6.26 -6.72
N SER A 94 -1.06 5.67 -7.87
CA SER A 94 -1.97 4.70 -8.50
C SER A 94 -2.17 3.47 -7.62
N HIS A 95 -1.12 3.04 -6.92
CA HIS A 95 -1.22 1.96 -5.96
C HIS A 95 -2.16 2.28 -4.80
N GLN A 96 -2.01 3.44 -4.15
CA GLN A 96 -2.91 3.86 -3.06
C GLN A 96 -4.36 3.98 -3.52
N VAL A 97 -4.58 4.37 -4.78
CA VAL A 97 -5.92 4.44 -5.39
C VAL A 97 -6.51 3.06 -5.64
N LEU A 98 -5.73 2.13 -6.18
CA LEU A 98 -6.17 0.76 -6.42
C LEU A 98 -6.54 0.03 -5.13
N ASP A 99 -5.77 0.26 -4.08
CA ASP A 99 -6.02 -0.31 -2.76
C ASP A 99 -7.10 0.45 -1.98
N ALA A 100 -7.68 1.52 -2.55
CA ALA A 100 -8.70 2.35 -1.95
C ALA A 100 -8.33 2.83 -0.54
N MET A 101 -7.10 3.31 -0.35
CA MET A 101 -6.57 3.69 0.97
C MET A 101 -7.40 4.76 1.68
N TRP A 102 -8.20 5.54 0.94
CA TRP A 102 -9.16 6.48 1.53
C TRP A 102 -10.23 5.80 2.41
N ALA A 103 -10.49 4.51 2.24
CA ALA A 103 -11.41 3.75 3.08
C ALA A 103 -10.80 3.39 4.45
N MET A 104 -9.48 3.52 4.62
CA MET A 104 -8.76 3.28 5.87
C MET A 104 -7.98 4.52 6.32
N PRO A 105 -8.67 5.61 6.72
CA PRO A 105 -8.04 6.91 6.97
C PRO A 105 -7.01 6.86 8.10
N VAL A 106 -7.22 6.05 9.15
CA VAL A 106 -6.25 5.92 10.25
C VAL A 106 -4.89 5.43 9.74
N THR A 107 -4.88 4.40 8.89
CA THR A 107 -3.68 3.88 8.22
C THR A 107 -3.13 4.89 7.20
N TRP A 108 -4.00 5.52 6.42
CA TRP A 108 -3.59 6.43 5.34
C TRP A 108 -2.93 7.71 5.85
N TYR A 109 -3.37 8.24 7.00
CA TYR A 109 -2.80 9.43 7.64
C TYR A 109 -1.79 9.11 8.75
N PHE A 110 -1.46 7.85 9.00
CA PHE A 110 -0.49 7.48 10.04
C PHE A 110 0.84 8.22 9.86
N PRO A 111 1.45 8.77 10.93
CA PRO A 111 1.10 8.67 12.36
C PRO A 111 0.22 9.82 12.89
N LEU A 112 -0.40 10.64 12.04
CA LEU A 112 -1.09 11.87 12.45
C LEU A 112 -2.44 11.65 13.18
N LEU A 113 -3.15 10.56 12.90
CA LEU A 113 -4.53 10.32 13.39
C LEU A 113 -4.65 9.37 14.61
N GLY A 114 -3.54 8.93 15.19
CA GLY A 114 -3.56 8.10 16.41
C GLY A 114 -2.92 6.71 16.25
N PRO A 115 -3.07 5.83 17.25
CA PRO A 115 -2.46 4.51 17.26
C PRO A 115 -3.00 3.66 16.10
N TYR A 116 -2.10 2.87 15.53
CA TYR A 116 -2.33 2.06 14.35
C TYR A 116 -3.36 0.94 14.64
N GLU A 117 -4.39 0.81 13.80
CA GLU A 117 -5.32 -0.33 13.88
C GLU A 117 -4.83 -1.50 13.00
N PRO A 118 -4.61 -2.70 13.57
CA PRO A 118 -4.16 -3.87 12.82
C PRO A 118 -5.19 -4.28 11.74
N GLY A 119 -4.74 -4.46 10.50
CA GLY A 119 -5.55 -4.97 9.39
C GLY A 119 -5.14 -6.38 8.96
N GLU A 120 -6.04 -7.12 8.30
CA GLU A 120 -5.76 -8.48 7.83
C GLU A 120 -4.59 -8.52 6.82
N PHE A 121 -3.67 -9.46 7.03
CA PHE A 121 -2.49 -9.64 6.20
C PHE A 121 -2.85 -10.35 4.89
N THR A 122 -3.13 -9.60 3.82
CA THR A 122 -3.32 -10.19 2.48
C THR A 122 -1.97 -10.35 1.77
N GLY A 123 -1.61 -11.56 1.37
CA GLY A 123 -0.33 -11.87 0.74
C GLY A 123 -0.08 -11.17 -0.60
N TYR A 124 1.16 -11.25 -1.10
CA TYR A 124 1.59 -10.79 -2.44
C TYR A 124 0.85 -11.50 -3.59
N PHE A 125 0.41 -12.72 -3.34
CA PHE A 125 -0.43 -13.54 -4.21
C PHE A 125 -1.73 -13.70 -3.44
N GLY A 126 -2.85 -13.15 -3.95
CA GLY A 126 -4.12 -13.28 -3.27
C GLY A 126 -4.40 -14.75 -2.95
N ASN A 127 -4.45 -15.08 -1.66
CA ASN A 127 -4.88 -16.37 -1.16
C ASN A 127 -6.40 -16.48 -1.34
N ALA A 128 -6.83 -16.70 -2.58
CA ALA A 128 -8.19 -17.14 -2.92
C ALA A 128 -8.30 -18.66 -2.94
N SER A 129 -7.53 -19.34 -2.10
CA SER A 129 -7.55 -20.79 -2.02
C SER A 129 -7.48 -21.22 -0.55
N TRP A 130 -8.52 -21.95 -0.13
CA TRP A 130 -8.68 -22.79 1.07
C TRP A 130 -8.70 -22.16 2.48
N GLU A 131 -9.79 -21.48 2.87
CA GLU A 131 -10.60 -21.95 4.01
C GLU A 131 -11.76 -21.00 4.34
N ARG A 132 -12.94 -21.43 3.89
CA ARG A 132 -14.20 -21.11 4.54
C ARG A 132 -14.27 -21.99 5.81
N TYR A 133 -13.71 -21.54 6.93
CA TYR A 133 -14.11 -22.06 8.25
C TYR A 133 -14.88 -20.98 9.01
N PRO A 134 -16.21 -21.12 9.12
CA PRO A 134 -16.98 -20.31 10.04
C PRO A 134 -16.78 -20.89 11.44
N HIS A 135 -15.97 -20.23 12.27
CA HIS A 135 -16.12 -20.39 13.72
C HIS A 135 -16.98 -19.25 14.26
N SER A 136 -18.26 -19.30 13.85
CA SER A 136 -19.34 -18.80 14.68
C SER A 136 -19.57 -19.79 15.82
N GLN A 137 -19.59 -19.28 17.05
CA GLN A 137 -20.19 -19.86 18.26
C GLN A 137 -19.43 -21.02 18.95
N SER A 138 -18.66 -20.66 19.97
CA SER A 138 -18.70 -21.33 21.27
C SER A 138 -19.11 -20.23 22.24
N GLY A 139 -20.29 -20.19 22.83
CA GLY A 139 -21.02 -21.29 23.46
C GLY A 139 -21.44 -20.71 24.80
N TYR A 140 -22.66 -20.16 24.85
CA TYR A 140 -23.32 -19.78 26.09
C TYR A 140 -23.32 -21.01 27.02
N PHE A 141 -22.49 -21.01 28.06
CA PHE A 141 -22.65 -21.94 29.17
C PHE A 141 -23.87 -21.50 29.97
N SER A 142 -25.04 -22.02 29.59
CA SER A 142 -26.20 -22.09 30.47
C SER A 142 -26.11 -23.38 31.27
N SER A 143 -25.99 -23.27 32.59
CA SER A 143 -26.49 -24.28 33.52
C SER A 143 -26.87 -23.63 34.86
N HIS A 144 -27.99 -22.91 34.83
CA HIS A 144 -29.05 -23.03 35.85
C HIS A 144 -29.90 -24.26 35.40
N GLN A 145 -30.44 -25.18 36.22
CA GLN A 145 -30.86 -25.14 37.62
C GLN A 145 -31.26 -26.60 38.10
N PRO A 146 -31.86 -26.82 39.30
CA PRO A 146 -31.67 -27.96 40.22
C PRO A 146 -32.75 -29.09 40.07
N PRO A 147 -32.91 -30.05 41.01
CA PRO A 147 -33.44 -29.83 42.38
C PRO A 147 -32.48 -30.19 43.54
#